data_AF-A0A439DKZ4-F1
#
_entry.id   AF-A0A439DKZ4-F1
#
_cell.length_a   1.000
_cell.length_b   1.000
_cell.length_c   1.000
_cell.angle_alpha   90.00
_cell.angle_beta   90.00
_cell.angle_gamma   90.00
#
_symmetry.space_group_name_H-M   'P 1'
#
loop_
_entity.id
_entity.type
_entity.pdbx_description
1 polymer ?
#
loop_
_entity_poly.entity_id
_entity_poly.type
_entity_poly.pdbx_seq_one_letter_code
_entity_poly.pdbx_strand_id
1 'polypeptide(L)'
;MASFGKITNSLVTGVNENTLALANLNFDFSLVRVQAPEEYSAVGSALGTNRRENAEYGISHRTARKLGALFEALVPSVPKLISAYGSRSSEIIKAPDLNPSGSPRSHGAFAAFVGADATSLWAAATSSTTAIGLHLLDCLLARSFNDPAQSTSVWVELVSERQREIVRSRSRGADLRFADIATLNAASQQIPREELRLWDASVIAWLLAADTAR
;
A
#
# COMPACT_ATOMS: atom_id res chain seq x y z
N MET A 1 47.52 -46.53 26.67
CA MET A 1 47.40 -45.49 25.62
C MET A 1 45.93 -45.18 25.43
N ALA A 2 45.46 -44.04 25.93
CA ALA A 2 44.09 -43.58 25.72
C ALA A 2 44.04 -42.78 24.41
N SER A 3 43.17 -43.18 23.48
CA SER A 3 42.97 -42.49 22.21
C SER A 3 42.00 -41.32 22.42
N PHE A 4 42.45 -40.11 22.13
CA PHE A 4 41.61 -38.90 22.11
C PHE A 4 40.72 -38.92 20.86
N GLY A 5 39.41 -39.10 21.06
CA GLY A 5 38.42 -38.96 19.99
C GLY A 5 38.27 -37.50 19.57
N LYS A 6 38.53 -37.21 18.29
CA LYS A 6 38.20 -35.92 17.66
C LYS A 6 36.67 -35.74 17.66
N ILE A 7 36.19 -34.71 18.36
CA ILE A 7 34.81 -34.25 18.26
C ILE A 7 34.75 -33.28 17.07
N THR A 8 34.27 -33.76 15.92
CA THR A 8 33.87 -32.90 14.80
C THR A 8 32.50 -32.29 15.11
N ASN A 9 32.50 -31.02 15.51
CA ASN A 9 31.29 -30.19 15.56
C ASN A 9 30.84 -29.90 14.12
N SER A 10 29.87 -30.66 13.61
CA SER A 10 29.07 -30.22 12.48
C SER A 10 28.04 -29.20 12.99
N LEU A 11 28.31 -27.92 12.76
CA LEU A 11 27.30 -26.85 12.79
C LEU A 11 26.33 -27.11 11.64
N VAL A 12 25.35 -27.98 11.87
CA VAL A 12 24.18 -28.11 11.01
C VAL A 12 23.28 -26.92 11.34
N THR A 13 23.41 -25.84 10.56
CA THR A 13 22.37 -24.81 10.48
C THR A 13 21.12 -25.48 9.94
N GLY A 14 20.25 -25.93 10.84
CA GLY A 14 18.96 -26.51 10.52
C GLY A 14 18.03 -25.45 9.95
N VAL A 15 18.15 -25.18 8.66
CA VAL A 15 17.07 -24.53 7.90
C VAL A 15 15.94 -25.55 7.87
N ASN A 16 14.99 -25.39 8.78
CA ASN A 16 13.83 -26.27 8.90
C ASN A 16 13.06 -26.24 7.56
N GLU A 17 12.97 -27.38 6.87
CA GLU A 17 12.28 -27.51 5.58
C GLU A 17 10.81 -27.08 5.67
N ASN A 18 10.19 -27.16 6.85
CA ASN A 18 8.84 -26.63 7.09
C ASN A 18 8.75 -25.11 6.94
N THR A 19 9.81 -24.36 7.24
CA THR A 19 9.85 -22.90 7.04
C THR A 19 9.95 -22.55 5.55
N LEU A 20 10.63 -23.38 4.75
CA LEU A 20 10.65 -23.24 3.28
C LEU A 20 9.28 -23.55 2.67
N ALA A 21 8.55 -24.55 3.20
CA ALA A 21 7.20 -24.86 2.77
C ALA A 21 6.19 -23.74 3.11
N LEU A 22 6.29 -23.13 4.29
CA LEU A 22 5.47 -21.96 4.67
C LEU A 22 5.82 -20.71 3.87
N ALA A 23 7.07 -20.53 3.45
CA ALA A 23 7.46 -19.44 2.53
C ALA A 23 6.91 -19.64 1.11
N ASN A 24 6.60 -20.88 0.70
CA ASN A 24 5.93 -21.22 -0.56
C ASN A 24 4.39 -21.18 -0.46
N LEU A 25 3.82 -20.99 0.73
CA LEU A 25 2.41 -20.62 0.83
C LEU A 25 2.29 -19.18 0.36
N ASN A 26 1.86 -19.03 -0.89
CA ASN A 26 1.53 -17.75 -1.50
C ASN A 26 0.25 -17.21 -0.85
N PHE A 27 0.36 -16.75 0.40
CA PHE A 27 -0.75 -16.17 1.13
C PHE A 27 -1.05 -14.80 0.52
N ASP A 28 -2.12 -14.71 -0.27
CA ASP A 28 -2.55 -13.46 -0.86
C ASP A 28 -3.23 -12.57 0.20
N PHE A 29 -2.41 -11.91 1.02
CA PHE A 29 -2.86 -10.96 2.06
C PHE A 29 -3.49 -9.70 1.46
N SER A 30 -3.44 -9.54 0.14
CA SER A 30 -4.02 -8.39 -0.56
C SER A 30 -5.54 -8.41 -0.56
N LEU A 31 -6.16 -9.53 -0.19
CA LEU A 31 -7.62 -9.69 -0.08
C LEU A 31 -8.20 -9.28 1.28
N VAL A 32 -7.36 -9.07 2.30
CA VAL A 32 -7.85 -8.72 3.65
C VAL A 32 -8.12 -7.23 3.74
N ARG A 33 -9.40 -6.87 3.97
CA ARG A 33 -9.84 -5.50 4.27
C ARG A 33 -9.84 -5.27 5.78
N VAL A 34 -9.33 -4.12 6.20
CA VAL A 34 -9.38 -3.65 7.59
C VAL A 34 -10.43 -2.55 7.72
N GLN A 35 -10.99 -2.39 8.90
CA GLN A 35 -11.86 -1.26 9.21
C GLN A 35 -11.04 0.04 9.12
N ALA A 36 -11.49 0.97 8.27
CA ALA A 36 -10.84 2.27 8.13
C ALA A 36 -10.97 3.10 9.42
N PRO A 37 -9.99 3.97 9.74
CA PRO A 37 -10.11 4.93 10.84
C PRO A 37 -11.33 5.83 10.64
N GLU A 38 -11.99 6.21 11.74
CA GLU A 38 -13.25 6.97 11.71
C GLU A 38 -13.10 8.31 10.99
N GLU A 39 -11.92 8.92 11.08
CA GLU A 39 -11.59 10.18 10.41
C GLU A 39 -11.69 10.11 8.89
N TYR A 40 -11.65 8.92 8.29
CA TYR A 40 -11.78 8.70 6.84
C TYR A 40 -13.19 8.28 6.41
N SER A 41 -14.14 8.13 7.35
CA SER A 41 -15.48 7.61 7.06
C SER A 41 -16.20 8.37 5.94
N ALA A 42 -16.07 9.70 5.89
CA ALA A 42 -16.68 10.50 4.84
C ALA A 42 -16.09 10.23 3.47
N VAL A 43 -14.79 9.92 3.38
CA VAL A 43 -14.14 9.56 2.11
C VAL A 43 -14.82 8.32 1.54
N GLY A 44 -14.93 7.25 2.32
CA GLY A 44 -15.59 6.02 1.89
C GLY A 44 -17.07 6.19 1.52
N SER A 45 -17.80 7.03 2.26
CA SER A 45 -19.21 7.32 1.98
C SER A 45 -19.43 8.18 0.74
N ALA A 46 -18.48 9.05 0.40
CA ALA A 46 -18.62 10.02 -0.68
C ALA A 46 -18.08 9.50 -2.04
N LEU A 47 -17.36 8.38 -2.04
CA LEU A 47 -16.91 7.73 -3.27
C LEU A 47 -18.07 7.14 -4.07
N GLY A 48 -18.04 7.33 -5.39
CA GLY A 48 -18.91 6.61 -6.31
C GLY A 48 -18.73 5.09 -6.22
N THR A 49 -19.79 4.34 -6.53
CA THR A 49 -19.86 2.88 -6.34
C THR A 49 -18.65 2.13 -6.89
N ASN A 50 -18.28 2.37 -8.15
CA ASN A 50 -17.16 1.68 -8.80
C ASN A 50 -15.81 2.03 -8.16
N ARG A 51 -15.63 3.29 -7.74
CA ARG A 51 -14.41 3.76 -7.07
C ARG A 51 -14.27 3.12 -5.70
N ARG A 52 -15.38 3.03 -4.96
CA ARG A 52 -15.42 2.37 -3.66
C ARG A 52 -15.16 0.88 -3.78
N GLU A 53 -15.78 0.20 -4.75
CA GLU A 53 -15.54 -1.22 -5.01
C GLU A 53 -14.08 -1.50 -5.37
N ASN A 54 -13.47 -0.66 -6.22
CA ASN A 54 -12.05 -0.77 -6.56
C ASN A 54 -11.15 -0.57 -5.32
N ALA A 55 -11.50 0.40 -4.48
CA ALA A 55 -10.76 0.71 -3.26
C ALA A 55 -10.91 -0.34 -2.15
N GLU A 56 -12.02 -1.06 -2.08
CA GLU A 56 -12.27 -2.07 -1.04
C GLU A 56 -11.89 -3.49 -1.46
N TYR A 57 -11.94 -3.80 -2.76
CA TYR A 57 -11.77 -5.18 -3.27
C TYR A 57 -10.98 -5.28 -4.58
N GLY A 58 -10.77 -4.16 -5.28
CA GLY A 58 -10.16 -4.13 -6.61
C GLY A 58 -8.65 -3.96 -6.60
N ILE A 59 -8.13 -3.50 -7.73
CA ILE A 59 -6.68 -3.33 -7.95
C ILE A 59 -6.10 -2.35 -6.94
N SER A 60 -6.74 -1.21 -6.69
CA SER A 60 -6.23 -0.20 -5.75
C SER A 60 -6.11 -0.75 -4.34
N HIS A 61 -7.10 -1.54 -3.89
CA HIS A 61 -7.03 -2.24 -2.59
C HIS A 61 -5.80 -3.15 -2.53
N ARG A 62 -5.62 -4.01 -3.53
CA ARG A 62 -4.50 -4.96 -3.56
C ARG A 62 -3.16 -4.24 -3.59
N THR A 63 -3.03 -3.18 -4.39
CA THR A 63 -1.82 -2.35 -4.44
C THR A 63 -1.54 -1.69 -3.10
N ALA A 64 -2.53 -1.11 -2.44
CA ALA A 64 -2.41 -0.53 -1.10
C ALA A 64 -1.92 -1.55 -0.06
N ARG A 65 -2.48 -2.76 -0.08
CA ARG A 65 -2.07 -3.86 0.80
C ARG A 65 -0.63 -4.26 0.55
N LYS A 66 -0.26 -4.53 -0.71
CA LYS A 66 1.11 -4.93 -1.10
C LYS A 66 2.13 -3.88 -0.68
N LEU A 67 1.86 -2.61 -0.98
CA LEU A 67 2.69 -1.47 -0.58
C LEU A 67 2.81 -1.37 0.94
N GLY A 68 1.68 -1.42 1.65
CA GLY A 68 1.63 -1.35 3.11
C GLY A 68 2.45 -2.45 3.78
N ALA A 69 2.40 -3.70 3.28
CA ALA A 69 3.21 -4.78 3.82
C ALA A 69 4.70 -4.65 3.46
N LEU A 70 5.02 -4.22 2.24
CA LEU A 70 6.40 -4.09 1.77
C LEU A 70 7.22 -3.05 2.55
N PHE A 71 6.57 -1.98 3.00
CA PHE A 71 7.20 -0.86 3.71
C PHE A 71 6.87 -0.81 5.22
N GLU A 72 6.19 -1.81 5.78
CA GLU A 72 5.73 -1.81 7.18
C GLU A 72 6.85 -1.52 8.18
N ALA A 73 8.03 -2.10 7.97
CA ALA A 73 9.18 -1.89 8.84
C ALA A 73 9.85 -0.51 8.74
N LEU A 74 9.53 0.29 7.70
CA LEU A 74 10.16 1.59 7.44
C LEU A 74 9.27 2.77 7.84
N VAL A 75 7.95 2.62 7.78
CA VAL A 75 7.04 3.72 8.06
C VAL A 75 6.90 3.89 9.58
N PRO A 76 7.27 5.05 10.15
CA PRO A 76 7.15 5.28 11.59
C PRO A 76 5.69 5.40 12.01
N SER A 77 5.41 5.13 13.29
CA SER A 77 4.09 5.37 13.87
C SER A 77 3.80 6.89 13.94
N VAL A 78 2.85 7.35 13.12
CA VAL A 78 2.47 8.76 13.00
C VAL A 78 0.95 8.98 13.18
N PRO A 79 0.34 8.52 14.30
CA PRO A 79 -1.12 8.48 14.46
C PRO A 79 -1.78 9.86 14.38
N LYS A 80 -1.14 10.91 14.92
CA LYS A 80 -1.68 12.27 14.85
C LYS A 80 -1.74 12.81 13.42
N LEU A 81 -0.74 12.49 12.60
CA LEU A 81 -0.71 12.88 11.19
C LEU A 81 -1.79 12.14 10.40
N ILE A 82 -1.92 10.82 10.62
CA ILE A 82 -2.96 9.99 9.99
C ILE A 82 -4.36 10.50 10.33
N SER A 83 -4.61 10.82 11.60
CA SER A 83 -5.89 11.36 12.07
C SER A 83 -6.19 12.72 11.42
N ALA A 84 -5.24 13.66 11.47
CA ALA A 84 -5.39 14.98 10.86
C ALA A 84 -5.61 14.91 9.34
N TYR A 85 -4.89 14.02 8.65
CA TYR A 85 -5.06 13.80 7.23
C TYR A 85 -6.44 13.24 6.89
N GLY A 86 -6.94 12.28 7.68
CA GLY A 86 -8.29 11.74 7.53
C GLY A 86 -9.35 12.81 7.71
N SER A 87 -9.28 13.56 8.82
CA SER A 87 -10.25 14.63 9.12
C SER A 87 -10.28 15.67 8.01
N ARG A 88 -9.12 16.11 7.53
CA ARG A 88 -9.06 17.10 6.43
C ARG A 88 -9.58 16.52 5.12
N SER A 89 -9.24 15.28 4.79
CA SER A 89 -9.73 14.64 3.57
C SER A 89 -11.26 14.47 3.59
N SER A 90 -11.80 14.09 4.74
CA SER A 90 -13.24 13.99 4.97
C SER A 90 -13.96 15.34 4.90
N GLU A 91 -13.33 16.42 5.35
CA GLU A 91 -13.84 17.78 5.21
C GLU A 91 -13.88 18.22 3.73
N ILE A 92 -12.75 18.02 3.02
CA ILE A 92 -12.61 18.35 1.59
C ILE A 92 -13.66 17.62 0.75
N ILE A 93 -13.79 16.30 0.91
CA ILE A 93 -14.66 15.50 0.04
C ILE A 93 -16.15 15.74 0.29
N LYS A 94 -16.50 16.33 1.43
CA LYS A 94 -17.87 16.76 1.78
C LYS A 94 -18.21 18.15 1.22
N ALA A 95 -17.25 18.91 0.72
CA ALA A 95 -17.51 20.21 0.15
C ALA A 95 -18.45 20.08 -1.07
N PRO A 96 -19.62 20.76 -1.07
CA PRO A 96 -20.67 20.56 -2.09
C PRO A 96 -20.19 20.74 -3.52
N ASP A 97 -19.24 21.65 -3.73
CA ASP A 97 -18.74 22.02 -5.06
C ASP A 97 -17.62 21.12 -5.58
N LEU A 98 -17.05 20.26 -4.73
CA LEU A 98 -15.84 19.49 -5.04
C LEU A 98 -16.09 18.02 -5.36
N ASN A 99 -17.21 17.47 -4.89
CA ASN A 99 -17.57 16.08 -5.13
C ASN A 99 -19.03 15.95 -5.61
N PRO A 100 -19.34 16.42 -6.83
CA PRO A 100 -20.68 16.28 -7.37
C PRO A 100 -21.05 14.81 -7.53
N SER A 101 -22.31 14.49 -7.28
CA SER A 101 -22.83 13.15 -7.55
C SER A 101 -23.11 12.97 -9.03
N GLY A 102 -22.66 11.83 -9.58
CA GLY A 102 -23.03 11.41 -10.92
C GLY A 102 -24.52 11.21 -11.09
N SER A 103 -25.03 11.47 -12.29
CA SER A 103 -26.44 11.23 -12.64
C SER A 103 -26.52 10.72 -14.07
N PRO A 104 -27.30 9.65 -14.35
CA PRO A 104 -27.48 9.17 -15.72
C PRO A 104 -28.06 10.23 -16.65
N ARG A 105 -28.87 11.15 -16.11
CA ARG A 105 -29.53 12.22 -16.87
C ARG A 105 -28.56 13.29 -17.37
N SER A 106 -27.60 13.71 -16.55
CA SER A 106 -26.66 14.78 -16.91
C SER A 106 -25.32 14.26 -17.43
N HIS A 107 -24.93 13.03 -17.08
CA HIS A 107 -23.60 12.49 -17.35
C HIS A 107 -23.61 11.19 -18.18
N GLY A 108 -24.78 10.62 -18.47
CA GLY A 108 -24.92 9.43 -19.30
C GLY A 108 -24.06 8.26 -18.83
N ALA A 109 -23.31 7.66 -19.77
CA ALA A 109 -22.41 6.54 -19.52
C ALA A 109 -21.27 6.86 -18.53
N PHE A 110 -20.96 8.14 -18.29
CA PHE A 110 -19.88 8.55 -17.39
C PHE A 110 -20.35 8.84 -15.97
N ALA A 111 -21.64 8.69 -15.67
CA ALA A 111 -22.18 9.01 -14.34
C ALA A 111 -21.42 8.31 -13.19
N ALA A 112 -20.96 7.08 -13.39
CA ALA A 112 -20.21 6.34 -12.37
C ALA A 112 -18.80 6.89 -12.07
N PHE A 113 -18.28 7.79 -12.92
CA PHE A 113 -16.93 8.37 -12.81
C PHE A 113 -16.93 9.81 -12.29
N VAL A 114 -18.11 10.42 -12.15
CA VAL A 114 -18.29 11.79 -11.65
C VAL A 114 -18.01 11.84 -10.15
N GLY A 115 -17.35 12.93 -9.73
CA GLY A 115 -16.93 13.16 -8.35
C GLY A 115 -15.41 13.11 -8.19
N ALA A 116 -14.95 13.46 -6.99
CA ALA A 116 -13.54 13.41 -6.62
C ALA A 116 -13.02 11.97 -6.66
N ASP A 117 -11.82 11.78 -7.19
CA ASP A 117 -11.12 10.51 -7.13
C ASP A 117 -10.32 10.44 -5.82
N ALA A 118 -10.86 9.74 -4.83
CA ALA A 118 -10.15 9.39 -3.60
C ALA A 118 -9.98 7.86 -3.47
N THR A 119 -9.91 7.15 -4.60
CA THR A 119 -9.89 5.68 -4.63
C THR A 119 -8.65 5.12 -3.91
N SER A 120 -7.45 5.61 -4.24
CA SER A 120 -6.21 5.20 -3.58
C SER A 120 -6.21 5.58 -2.10
N LEU A 121 -6.75 6.74 -1.72
CA LEU A 121 -6.89 7.18 -0.34
C LEU A 121 -7.77 6.25 0.49
N TRP A 122 -8.94 5.89 -0.03
CA TRP A 122 -9.83 4.95 0.66
C TRP A 122 -9.22 3.56 0.71
N ALA A 123 -8.58 3.10 -0.37
CA ALA A 123 -7.87 1.83 -0.40
C ALA A 123 -6.77 1.76 0.65
N ALA A 124 -6.01 2.85 0.85
CA ALA A 124 -5.02 2.99 1.90
C ALA A 124 -5.67 2.83 3.29
N ALA A 125 -6.75 3.58 3.52
CA ALA A 125 -7.47 3.60 4.80
C ALA A 125 -8.06 2.23 5.16
N THR A 126 -8.54 1.45 4.19
CA THR A 126 -9.05 0.08 4.38
C THR A 126 -7.98 -1.00 4.31
N SER A 127 -6.70 -0.62 4.19
CA SER A 127 -5.57 -1.54 4.08
C SER A 127 -4.72 -1.58 5.34
N SER A 128 -4.10 -0.46 5.71
CA SER A 128 -3.28 -0.32 6.91
C SER A 128 -2.87 1.14 7.13
N THR A 129 -2.45 1.48 8.35
CA THR A 129 -1.85 2.79 8.65
C THR A 129 -0.57 3.04 7.84
N THR A 130 0.22 2.00 7.57
CA THR A 130 1.37 2.07 6.67
C THR A 130 0.96 2.49 5.26
N ALA A 131 -0.11 1.90 4.71
CA ALA A 131 -0.62 2.26 3.40
C ALA A 131 -1.08 3.73 3.33
N ILE A 132 -1.69 4.26 4.41
CA ILE A 132 -2.02 5.69 4.53
C ILE A 132 -0.73 6.53 4.50
N GLY A 133 0.31 6.12 5.22
CA GLY A 133 1.61 6.79 5.20
C GLY A 133 2.24 6.80 3.80
N LEU A 134 2.12 5.71 3.04
CA LEU A 134 2.59 5.63 1.66
C LEU A 134 1.75 6.48 0.70
N HIS A 135 0.44 6.60 0.92
CA HIS A 135 -0.40 7.54 0.17
C HIS A 135 0.04 8.99 0.40
N LEU A 136 0.40 9.35 1.64
CA LEU A 136 0.98 10.67 1.93
C LEU A 136 2.34 10.89 1.27
N LEU A 137 3.21 9.87 1.28
CA LEU A 137 4.46 9.92 0.52
C LEU A 137 4.20 10.13 -0.97
N ASP A 138 3.21 9.44 -1.52
CA ASP A 138 2.82 9.61 -2.92
C ASP A 138 2.36 11.04 -3.22
N CYS A 139 1.54 11.63 -2.34
CA CYS A 139 1.15 13.03 -2.47
C CYS A 139 2.38 13.97 -2.56
N LEU A 140 3.47 13.66 -1.85
CA LEU A 140 4.71 14.43 -1.93
C LEU A 140 5.45 14.18 -3.25
N LEU A 141 5.51 12.93 -3.71
CA LEU A 141 6.14 12.57 -4.99
C LEU A 141 5.40 13.20 -6.17
N ALA A 142 4.08 13.05 -6.22
CA ALA A 142 3.20 13.66 -7.23
C ALA A 142 3.37 15.18 -7.33
N ARG A 143 3.67 15.87 -6.22
CA ARG A 143 3.96 17.32 -6.20
C ARG A 143 5.40 17.67 -6.56
N SER A 144 6.32 16.72 -6.42
CA SER A 144 7.76 16.95 -6.66
C SER A 144 8.12 16.87 -8.14
N PHE A 145 7.29 16.22 -8.96
CA PHE A 145 7.54 16.02 -10.39
C PHE A 145 6.43 16.65 -11.23
N ASN A 146 6.82 17.35 -12.30
CA ASN A 146 5.86 17.93 -13.25
C ASN A 146 5.27 16.88 -14.20
N ASP A 147 6.00 15.79 -14.45
CA ASP A 147 5.57 14.68 -15.30
C ASP A 147 5.12 13.49 -14.43
N PRO A 148 3.84 13.08 -14.48
CA PRO A 148 3.35 11.89 -13.77
C PRO A 148 4.17 10.62 -14.06
N ALA A 149 4.73 10.48 -15.27
CA ALA A 149 5.56 9.33 -15.60
C ALA A 149 6.86 9.27 -14.79
N GLN A 150 7.37 10.41 -14.32
CA GLN A 150 8.51 10.48 -13.41
C GLN A 150 8.13 10.02 -12.01
N SER A 151 6.99 10.48 -11.46
CA SER A 151 6.46 10.01 -10.17
C SER A 151 6.32 8.48 -10.16
N THR A 152 5.63 7.93 -11.17
CA THR A 152 5.49 6.48 -11.33
C THR A 152 6.85 5.76 -11.45
N SER A 153 7.84 6.36 -12.12
CA SER A 153 9.18 5.74 -12.24
C SER A 153 9.94 5.71 -10.92
N VAL A 154 9.80 6.76 -10.11
CA VAL A 154 10.34 6.79 -8.74
C VAL A 154 9.69 5.71 -7.88
N TRP A 155 8.36 5.53 -7.97
CA TRP A 155 7.66 4.44 -7.29
C TRP A 155 8.16 3.06 -7.68
N VAL A 156 8.35 2.82 -8.98
CA VAL A 156 8.89 1.54 -9.48
C VAL A 156 10.28 1.27 -8.89
N GLU A 157 11.13 2.28 -8.81
CA GLU A 157 12.47 2.12 -8.23
C GLU A 157 12.42 1.90 -6.72
N LEU A 158 11.60 2.67 -5.98
CA LEU A 158 11.42 2.51 -4.54
C LEU A 158 10.95 1.10 -4.18
N VAL A 159 9.95 0.58 -4.89
CA VAL A 159 9.45 -0.79 -4.71
C VAL A 159 10.55 -1.80 -5.03
N SER A 160 11.23 -1.64 -6.16
CA SER A 160 12.27 -2.58 -6.61
C SER A 160 13.45 -2.63 -5.64
N GLU A 161 13.95 -1.48 -5.18
CA GLU A 161 15.03 -1.42 -4.19
C GLU A 161 14.59 -1.98 -2.85
N ARG A 162 13.36 -1.69 -2.40
CA ARG A 162 12.87 -2.26 -1.13
C ARG A 162 12.77 -3.78 -1.19
N GLN A 163 12.29 -4.34 -2.29
CA GLN A 163 12.26 -5.79 -2.51
C GLN A 163 13.68 -6.38 -2.52
N ARG A 164 14.62 -5.75 -3.23
CA ARG A 164 16.04 -6.17 -3.26
C ARG A 164 16.68 -6.11 -1.87
N GLU A 165 16.40 -5.07 -1.09
CA GLU A 165 16.91 -4.90 0.28
C GLU A 165 16.47 -6.05 1.19
N ILE A 166 15.18 -6.38 1.19
CA ILE A 166 14.60 -7.48 1.98
C ILE A 166 15.17 -8.84 1.53
N VAL A 167 15.35 -9.06 0.23
CA VAL A 167 15.95 -10.31 -0.27
C VAL A 167 17.43 -10.42 0.14
N ARG A 168 18.20 -9.32 0.06
CA ARG A 168 19.62 -9.30 0.46
C ARG A 168 19.80 -9.50 1.96
N SER A 169 18.91 -8.96 2.79
CA SER A 169 19.00 -9.12 4.26
C SER A 169 18.81 -10.58 4.69
N ARG A 170 17.94 -11.34 3.99
CA ARG A 170 17.79 -12.79 4.17
C ARG A 170 19.09 -13.57 3.92
N SER A 171 19.80 -13.24 2.85
CA SER A 171 21.04 -13.94 2.47
C SER A 171 22.18 -13.78 3.48
N ARG A 172 22.07 -12.84 4.43
CA ARG A 172 23.09 -12.56 5.46
C ARG A 172 22.91 -13.37 6.75
N GLY A 173 21.98 -14.32 6.80
CA GLY A 173 21.94 -15.36 7.85
C GLY A 173 21.33 -14.93 9.19
N ALA A 174 20.39 -13.98 9.20
CA ALA A 174 19.59 -13.70 10.39
C ALA A 174 18.60 -14.86 10.64
N ASP A 175 18.48 -15.32 11.90
CA ASP A 175 17.47 -16.29 12.31
C ASP A 175 16.06 -15.77 11.96
N LEU A 176 15.31 -16.54 11.15
CA LEU A 176 14.01 -16.14 10.63
C LEU A 176 12.95 -16.16 11.74
N ARG A 177 12.44 -14.98 12.12
CA ARG A 177 11.24 -14.80 12.94
C ARG A 177 9.99 -14.82 12.05
N PHE A 178 8.82 -15.03 12.65
CA PHE A 178 7.54 -14.97 11.92
C PHE A 178 7.32 -13.63 11.19
N ALA A 179 7.73 -12.50 11.78
CA ALA A 179 7.68 -11.18 11.14
C ALA A 179 8.55 -11.11 9.88
N ASP A 180 9.64 -11.89 9.82
CA ASP A 180 10.51 -11.97 8.65
C ASP A 180 9.82 -12.75 7.51
N ILE A 181 8.95 -13.72 7.83
CA ILE A 181 8.17 -14.46 6.82
C ILE A 181 7.17 -13.55 6.10
N ALA A 182 6.43 -12.72 6.85
CA ALA A 182 5.47 -11.77 6.26
C ALA A 182 6.19 -10.73 5.37
N THR A 183 7.31 -10.21 5.85
CA THR A 183 8.16 -9.25 5.12
C THR A 183 8.74 -9.87 3.84
N LEU A 184 9.20 -11.13 3.92
CA LEU A 184 9.70 -11.87 2.76
C LEU A 184 8.61 -12.18 1.74
N ASN A 185 7.43 -12.57 2.21
CA ASN A 185 6.28 -12.78 1.32
C ASN A 185 5.92 -11.48 0.60
N ALA A 186 5.80 -10.36 1.32
CA ALA A 186 5.55 -9.05 0.72
C ALA A 186 6.61 -8.67 -0.34
N ALA A 187 7.89 -8.95 -0.09
CA ALA A 187 8.96 -8.70 -1.04
C ALA A 187 8.91 -9.59 -2.30
N SER A 188 8.32 -10.78 -2.20
CA SER A 188 8.12 -11.68 -3.35
C SER A 188 6.90 -11.34 -4.21
N GLN A 189 5.98 -10.52 -3.70
CA GLN A 189 4.78 -10.13 -4.44
C GLN A 189 5.13 -9.26 -5.64
N GLN A 190 4.52 -9.55 -6.79
CA GLN A 190 4.64 -8.67 -7.95
C GLN A 190 3.78 -7.43 -7.77
N ILE A 191 4.41 -6.26 -7.95
CA ILE A 191 3.73 -4.96 -8.02
C ILE A 191 4.06 -4.37 -9.39
N PRO A 192 3.26 -4.66 -10.43
CA PRO A 192 3.49 -4.17 -11.79
C PRO A 192 3.54 -2.65 -11.84
N ARG A 193 4.34 -2.10 -12.76
CA ARG A 193 4.38 -0.66 -13.04
C ARG A 193 2.99 -0.07 -13.30
N GLU A 194 2.12 -0.82 -13.96
CA GLU A 194 0.75 -0.37 -14.25
C GLU A 194 -0.09 -0.22 -12.97
N GLU A 195 0.06 -1.11 -11.97
CA GLU A 195 -0.61 -0.96 -10.68
C GLU A 195 -0.12 0.30 -9.94
N LEU A 196 1.19 0.56 -9.97
CA LEU A 196 1.78 1.78 -9.39
C LEU A 196 1.32 3.04 -10.11
N ARG A 197 1.21 2.99 -11.44
CA ARG A 197 0.68 4.10 -12.25
C ARG A 197 -0.78 4.41 -11.91
N LEU A 198 -1.61 3.38 -11.71
CA LEU A 198 -3.02 3.55 -11.34
C LEU A 198 -3.17 4.13 -9.93
N TRP A 199 -2.33 3.68 -9.00
CA TRP A 199 -2.23 4.22 -7.65
C TRP A 199 -1.86 5.72 -7.68
N ASP A 200 -0.73 6.08 -8.30
CA ASP A 200 -0.23 7.45 -8.45
C ASP A 200 -1.23 8.35 -9.20
N ALA A 201 -1.88 7.84 -10.25
CA ALA A 201 -2.92 8.59 -10.97
C ALA A 201 -4.12 8.96 -10.09
N SER A 202 -4.56 8.06 -9.21
CA SER A 202 -5.64 8.35 -8.25
C SER A 202 -5.18 9.36 -7.20
N VAL A 203 -3.91 9.32 -6.76
CA VAL A 203 -3.34 10.32 -5.84
C VAL A 203 -3.28 11.70 -6.49
N ILE A 204 -2.83 11.79 -7.74
CA ILE A 204 -2.80 13.05 -8.50
C ILE A 204 -4.22 13.61 -8.65
N ALA A 205 -5.19 12.77 -9.00
CA ALA A 205 -6.58 13.18 -9.13
C ALA A 205 -7.18 13.65 -7.79
N TRP A 206 -6.84 12.99 -6.68
CA TRP A 206 -7.18 13.45 -5.33
C TRP A 206 -6.59 14.83 -5.03
N LEU A 207 -5.30 15.04 -5.30
CA LEU A 207 -4.63 16.32 -5.07
C LEU A 207 -5.25 17.46 -5.87
N LEU A 208 -5.60 17.22 -7.14
CA LEU A 208 -6.28 18.21 -7.98
C LEU A 208 -7.63 18.63 -7.39
N ALA A 209 -8.40 17.68 -6.84
CA ALA A 209 -9.66 17.99 -6.16
C ALA A 209 -9.44 18.65 -4.78
N ALA A 210 -8.38 18.29 -4.06
CA ALA A 210 -8.07 18.87 -2.77
C ALA A 210 -7.54 20.31 -2.88
N ASP A 211 -6.82 20.66 -3.95
CA ASP A 211 -6.25 21.98 -4.15
C ASP A 211 -7.28 23.04 -4.55
N THR A 212 -8.45 22.62 -5.06
CA THR A 212 -9.61 23.48 -5.28
C THR A 212 -10.42 23.72 -4.00
N ALA A 213 -10.18 22.93 -2.95
CA ALA A 213 -10.76 23.05 -1.61
C ALA A 213 -10.02 24.09 -0.75
N ARG A 214 -10.03 25.35 -1.17
CA ARG A 214 -9.43 26.45 -0.40
C ARG A 214 -10.39 27.04 0.61
#